data_AF-A0A0P0S7W8-F1
#
_entry.id   AF-A0A0P0S7W8-F1
#
_cell.length_a   1.000
_cell.length_b   1.000
_cell.length_c   1.000
_cell.angle_alpha   90.00
_cell.angle_beta   90.00
_cell.angle_gamma   90.00
#
_symmetry.space_group_name_H-M   'P 1'
#
loop_
_entity.id
_entity.type
_entity.pdbx_description
1 polymer ?
#
loop_
_entity_poly.entity_id
_entity_poly.type
_entity_poly.pdbx_seq_one_letter_code
_entity_poly.pdbx_strand_id
1 'polypeptide(L)'
;MRHKAMPDLDALCEPAEVHQATGMISAHLGISCRDALARLRRYAATAGIGHLEVAEATVERRLHLHHFHSANSPRSDSSTADTPADHAAHSINTV
;
A
#
# COMPACT_ATOMS: atom_id res chain seq x y z
N MET A 1 13.39 -44.67 11.92
CA MET A 1 14.30 -43.54 11.67
C MET A 1 13.44 -42.34 11.29
N ARG A 2 13.27 -41.37 12.21
CA ARG A 2 12.47 -40.16 11.94
C ARG A 2 13.33 -39.24 11.09
N HIS A 3 13.08 -39.20 9.78
CA HIS A 3 13.56 -38.08 8.95
C HIS A 3 12.87 -36.83 9.49
N LYS A 4 13.62 -36.03 10.25
CA LYS A 4 13.27 -34.63 10.48
C LYS A 4 13.34 -33.99 9.10
N ALA A 5 12.20 -33.83 8.45
CA ALA A 5 12.11 -33.08 7.21
C ALA A 5 12.72 -31.70 7.50
N MET A 6 13.90 -31.44 6.95
CA MET A 6 14.44 -30.09 6.94
C MET A 6 13.48 -29.29 6.07
N PRO A 7 12.91 -28.19 6.57
CA PRO A 7 12.05 -27.34 5.76
C PRO A 7 12.83 -26.98 4.50
N ASP A 8 12.16 -27.15 3.36
CA ASP A 8 12.63 -26.69 2.08
C ASP A 8 13.10 -25.24 2.23
N LEU A 9 14.37 -24.97 1.92
CA LEU A 9 14.98 -23.66 2.20
C LEU A 9 14.29 -22.54 1.40
N ASP A 10 13.63 -22.88 0.28
CA ASP A 10 12.81 -21.94 -0.48
C ASP A 10 11.51 -21.60 0.27
N ALA A 11 11.00 -22.48 1.15
CA ALA A 11 9.87 -22.18 2.03
C ALA A 11 10.24 -21.29 3.24
N LEU A 12 11.54 -21.12 3.53
CA LEU A 12 12.04 -20.21 4.58
C LEU A 12 12.29 -18.80 4.06
N CYS A 13 12.55 -18.65 2.76
CA CYS A 13 12.56 -17.35 2.10
C CYS A 13 11.11 -16.93 1.82
N GLU A 14 10.81 -15.62 1.85
CA GLU A 14 9.53 -15.18 1.29
C GLU A 14 9.48 -15.60 -0.19
N PRO A 15 8.39 -16.23 -0.66
CA PRO A 15 8.34 -16.79 -2.01
C PRO A 15 8.69 -15.74 -3.06
N ALA A 16 9.47 -16.15 -4.07
CA ALA A 16 10.04 -15.24 -5.07
C ALA A 16 8.96 -14.36 -5.72
N GLU A 17 7.77 -14.93 -5.91
CA GLU A 17 6.58 -14.27 -6.45
C GLU A 17 6.10 -13.13 -5.54
N VAL A 18 6.11 -13.31 -4.22
CA VAL A 18 5.74 -12.27 -3.25
C VAL A 18 6.73 -11.13 -3.31
N HIS A 19 8.02 -11.43 -3.38
CA HIS A 19 9.06 -10.42 -3.52
C HIS A 19 8.92 -9.64 -4.84
N GLN A 20 8.71 -10.35 -5.95
CA GLN A 20 8.56 -9.75 -7.27
C GLN A 20 7.28 -8.91 -7.38
N ALA A 21 6.14 -9.43 -6.93
CA ALA A 21 4.87 -8.70 -6.90
C ALA A 21 4.99 -7.44 -6.04
N THR A 22 5.67 -7.52 -4.90
CA THR A 22 5.93 -6.36 -4.03
C THR A 22 6.75 -5.30 -4.77
N GLY A 23 7.79 -5.70 -5.50
CA GLY A 23 8.57 -4.80 -6.35
C GLY A 23 7.74 -4.15 -7.47
N MET A 24 6.89 -4.92 -8.14
CA MET A 24 5.98 -4.42 -9.19
C MET A 24 4.99 -3.38 -8.66
N ILE A 25 4.38 -3.65 -7.50
CA ILE A 25 3.43 -2.73 -6.86
C ILE A 25 4.13 -1.46 -6.37
N SER A 26 5.31 -1.60 -5.76
CA SER A 26 6.13 -0.48 -5.30
C SER A 26 6.50 0.46 -6.45
N ALA A 27 7.03 -0.09 -7.55
CA ALA A 27 7.40 0.68 -8.73
C ALA A 27 6.20 1.35 -9.41
N HIS A 28 5.04 0.67 -9.45
CA HIS A 28 3.85 1.21 -10.11
C HIS A 28 3.15 2.32 -9.32
N LEU A 29 3.13 2.23 -7.99
CA LEU A 29 2.45 3.19 -7.12
C LEU A 29 3.37 4.24 -6.51
N GLY A 30 4.69 4.10 -6.67
CA GLY A 30 5.67 4.99 -6.04
C GLY A 30 5.69 4.89 -4.51
N ILE A 31 5.42 3.72 -3.94
CA ILE A 31 5.38 3.48 -2.49
C ILE A 31 6.53 2.58 -2.03
N SER A 32 6.80 2.54 -0.73
CA SER A 32 7.82 1.64 -0.17
C SER A 32 7.45 0.16 -0.37
N CYS A 33 8.44 -0.73 -0.45
CA CYS A 33 8.20 -2.18 -0.51
C CYS A 33 7.41 -2.70 0.70
N ARG A 34 7.62 -2.10 1.89
CA ARG A 34 6.85 -2.42 3.09
C ARG A 34 5.36 -2.14 2.89
N ASP A 35 5.03 -0.97 2.34
CA ASP A 35 3.63 -0.57 2.10
C ASP A 35 3.00 -1.38 0.97
N ALA A 36 3.79 -1.70 -0.07
CA ALA A 36 3.37 -2.58 -1.15
C ALA A 36 3.00 -3.98 -0.63
N LEU A 37 3.85 -4.59 0.21
CA LEU A 37 3.57 -5.89 0.82
C LEU A 37 2.34 -5.84 1.73
N ALA A 38 2.18 -4.77 2.52
CA ALA A 38 1.01 -4.57 3.36
C ALA A 38 -0.28 -4.47 2.54
N ARG A 39 -0.25 -3.78 1.39
CA ARG A 39 -1.39 -3.68 0.47
C ARG A 39 -1.71 -5.01 -0.20
N LEU A 40 -0.70 -5.76 -0.63
CA LEU A 40 -0.87 -7.10 -1.19
C LEU A 40 -1.57 -8.04 -0.18
N ARG A 41 -1.09 -8.06 1.07
CA ARG A 41 -1.68 -8.88 2.14
C ARG A 41 -3.10 -8.42 2.50
N ARG A 42 -3.34 -7.11 2.55
CA ARG A 42 -4.69 -6.57 2.76
C ARG A 42 -5.64 -6.99 1.63
N TYR A 43 -5.22 -6.89 0.38
CA TYR A 43 -6.02 -7.29 -0.77
C TYR A 43 -6.41 -8.76 -0.69
N ALA A 44 -5.43 -9.64 -0.43
CA ALA A 44 -5.65 -11.07 -0.24
C ALA A 44 -6.70 -11.34 0.85
N ALA A 45 -6.56 -10.69 2.01
CA ALA A 45 -7.51 -10.83 3.11
C ALA A 45 -8.93 -10.33 2.74
N THR A 46 -9.05 -9.22 2.01
CA THR A 46 -10.36 -8.70 1.58
C THR A 46 -11.01 -9.54 0.48
N ALA A 47 -10.22 -10.15 -0.39
CA ALA A 47 -10.68 -10.99 -1.48
C ALA A 47 -10.91 -12.46 -1.05
N GLY A 48 -10.50 -12.84 0.17
CA GLY A 48 -10.65 -14.20 0.69
C GLY A 48 -9.73 -15.22 0.01
N ILE A 49 -8.64 -14.77 -0.61
CA ILE A 49 -7.68 -15.62 -1.33
C ILE A 49 -6.28 -15.57 -0.70
N GLY A 50 -5.43 -16.53 -1.03
CA GLY A 50 -4.06 -16.58 -0.50
C GLY A 50 -3.21 -15.41 -0.99
N HIS A 51 -2.36 -14.85 -0.13
CA HIS A 51 -1.42 -13.80 -0.53
C HIS A 51 -0.41 -14.28 -1.58
N LEU A 52 -0.07 -15.58 -1.56
CA LEU A 52 0.74 -16.22 -2.60
C LEU A 52 0.04 -16.23 -3.96
N GLU A 53 -1.24 -16.63 -3.97
CA GLU A 53 -2.07 -16.65 -5.18
C GLU A 53 -2.27 -15.24 -5.77
N VAL A 54 -2.40 -14.23 -4.90
CA VAL A 54 -2.41 -12.81 -5.33
C VAL A 54 -1.07 -12.41 -5.95
N ALA A 55 0.04 -12.82 -5.34
CA ALA A 55 1.36 -12.49 -5.83
C ALA A 55 1.61 -13.12 -7.22
N GLU A 56 1.28 -14.40 -7.37
CA GLU A 56 1.32 -15.12 -8.64
C GLU A 56 0.45 -14.43 -9.69
N ALA A 57 -0.82 -14.16 -9.41
CA ALA A 57 -1.72 -13.47 -10.34
C ALA A 57 -1.25 -12.05 -10.70
N THR A 58 -0.52 -11.38 -9.81
CA THR A 58 0.08 -10.06 -10.06
C THR A 58 1.27 -10.17 -11.01
N VAL A 59 2.16 -11.14 -10.80
CA VAL A 59 3.33 -11.41 -11.66
C VAL A 59 2.87 -11.88 -13.04
N GLU A 60 1.85 -12.75 -13.10
CA GLU A 60 1.20 -13.20 -14.34
C GLU A 60 0.38 -12.09 -15.04
N ARG A 61 0.28 -10.89 -14.45
CA ARG A 61 -0.53 -9.74 -14.94
C ARG A 61 -2.02 -10.04 -15.10
N ARG A 62 -2.53 -11.05 -14.40
CA ARG A 62 -3.96 -11.37 -14.35
C ARG A 62 -4.71 -10.44 -13.39
N LEU A 63 -4.00 -9.88 -12.41
CA LEU A 63 -4.51 -8.84 -11.52
C LEU A 63 -4.02 -7.46 -11.95
N HIS A 64 -4.94 -6.52 -12.19
CA HIS A 64 -4.58 -5.15 -12.54
C HIS A 64 -4.10 -4.36 -11.32
N LEU A 65 -2.94 -3.69 -11.47
CA LEU A 65 -2.31 -2.93 -10.38
C LEU A 65 -3.15 -1.74 -9.87
N HIS A 66 -4.15 -1.30 -10.63
CA HIS A 66 -5.12 -0.29 -10.22
C HIS A 66 -5.91 -0.67 -8.94
N HIS A 67 -6.09 -1.97 -8.66
CA HIS A 67 -6.75 -2.43 -7.42
C HIS A 67 -5.97 -2.01 -6.16
N PHE A 68 -4.66 -1.84 -6.25
CA PHE A 68 -3.82 -1.40 -5.14
C PHE A 68 -3.80 0.13 -4.96
N HIS A 69 -4.32 0.89 -5.93
CA HIS A 69 -4.38 2.36 -5.88
C HIS A 69 -5.47 2.86 -4.90
N SER A 70 -6.62 2.18 -4.82
CA SER A 70 -7.75 2.60 -3.96
C SER A 70 -7.38 2.71 -2.47
N ALA A 71 -6.43 1.90 -2.02
CA ALA A 71 -5.91 1.93 -0.64
C ALA A 71 -5.01 3.14 -0.32
N ASN A 72 -4.67 3.97 -1.31
CA ASN A 72 -3.83 5.15 -1.16
C ASN A 72 -4.62 6.46 -1.05
N SER A 73 -5.91 6.44 -0.71
CA SER A 73 -6.57 7.73 -0.40
C SER A 73 -5.81 8.37 0.76
N PRO A 74 -5.05 9.46 0.54
CA PRO A 74 -4.56 10.23 1.67
C PRO A 74 -5.82 10.63 2.42
N ARG A 75 -5.87 10.43 3.73
CA ARG A 75 -6.93 11.05 4.51
C ARG A 75 -6.87 12.52 4.14
N SER A 76 -7.90 13.03 3.47
CA SER A 76 -8.06 14.46 3.24
C SER A 76 -8.33 15.10 4.59
N ASP A 77 -7.28 15.35 5.36
CA ASP A 77 -7.28 16.23 6.51
C ASP A 77 -6.89 17.65 6.06
N SER A 78 -7.68 18.19 5.13
CA SER A 78 -7.73 19.63 4.87
C SER A 78 -9.17 20.15 4.95
N SER A 79 -9.87 19.76 6.03
CA SER A 79 -11.00 20.52 6.54
C SER A 79 -10.47 21.60 7.48
N THR A 80 -9.93 22.67 6.91
CA THR A 80 -9.75 23.97 7.58
C THR A 80 -10.46 25.03 6.75
N ALA A 81 -11.76 24.83 6.56
CA ALA A 81 -12.67 25.88 6.17
C ALA A 81 -13.79 25.91 7.20
N ASP A 82 -13.55 26.61 8.32
CA ASP A 82 -14.53 27.54 8.89
C ASP A 82 -13.89 28.38 10.00
N THR A 83 -13.50 29.62 9.67
CA THR A 83 -13.57 30.73 10.62
C THR A 83 -13.83 32.00 9.82
N PRO A 84 -15.09 32.46 9.75
CA PRO A 84 -15.40 33.81 9.32
C PRO A 84 -15.25 34.70 10.55
N ALA A 85 -14.11 35.38 10.66
CA ALA A 85 -13.91 36.44 11.65
C ALA A 85 -13.36 37.67 10.93
N ASP A 86 -14.29 38.39 10.32
CA ASP A 86 -14.52 39.81 10.64
C ASP A 86 -13.40 40.47 11.46
N HIS A 87 -12.40 41.04 10.77
CA HIS A 87 -11.52 42.04 11.38
C HIS A 87 -11.34 43.23 10.46
N ALA A 88 -12.28 44.16 10.64
CA ALA A 88 -12.12 45.58 10.39
C ALA A 88 -10.83 46.15 11.01
N ALA A 89 -10.09 46.94 10.22
CA ALA A 89 -9.29 48.13 10.60
C ALA A 89 -8.53 48.59 9.34
N HIS A 90 -9.12 49.38 8.43
CA HIS A 90 -9.10 50.85 8.46
C HIS A 90 -7.93 51.50 9.22
N SER A 91 -7.10 52.23 8.44
CA SER A 91 -6.41 53.50 8.72
C SER A 91 -5.93 53.74 10.15
N ILE A 92 -4.66 54.07 10.39
CA ILE A 92 -4.11 55.43 10.25
C ILE A 92 -2.58 55.29 10.39
N ASN A 93 -1.80 55.84 9.46
CA ASN A 93 -0.38 56.11 9.70
C ASN A 93 -0.18 57.63 9.68
N THR A 94 0.20 58.18 10.83
CA THR A 94 0.62 59.57 11.05
C THR A 94 2.01 59.51 11.66
N VAL A 95 3.00 60.10 10.96
CA VAL A 95 4.02 61.04 11.46
C VAL A 95 4.72 61.67 10.27
#